data_AF-A0A1G8FK60-F1
#
_entry.id   AF-A0A1G8FK60-F1
#
_cell.length_a   1.000
_cell.length_b   1.000
_cell.length_c   1.000
_cell.angle_alpha   90.00
_cell.angle_beta   90.00
_cell.angle_gamma   90.00
#
_symmetry.space_group_name_H-M   'P 1'
#
loop_
_entity.id
_entity.type
_entity.pdbx_description
1 polymer ?
#
loop_
_entity_poly.entity_id
_entity_poly.type
_entity_poly.pdbx_seq_one_letter_code
_entity_poly.pdbx_strand_id
1 'polypeptide(L)'
;MKNKFYSLFIFFVLTALAGCNEQESTDVTEQGDPQIIEFTPTSGKFGQEITVKGEFLRDIQKATIGGVEATIRYKLSQQEIVIVVPANAGNGKIVLSTKEKKTESEQSFTIVYPVPQVKNVPAGAHVGDQIEIQGENLDIVSKVCFGDKEASISYQSEREIVATIPFVITDTAPISLYYLDSTGEQFTQPEGPAFEIIKDIPTIDAMAERVTEGSLITLNGTFLNLIESIHFGDEVKVTNFVEKTANSIVFRVPELPESATVDVLAKYYEGTGSLTLRNDCYVFIPRVFSYPNLKMGAHRNEDFGNMINGTTGQVSTTCILKDVDSRALIDFAAVHNSNNDFALNGPQNIKANLRNYWCNGTPLPPLKSSSTEAEVNENFGEFTSTVTKLLVLQESKGYGELIRNIKEGNIEEISPTDEITKALFNIDMDAEGSNSVRSRQKAEAEDKEASNIYKAGSVVVFKNLKKNKFGIMIIRSVNVDFDAVKATNDANATITFDLYYQRY
;
A
#
# COMPACT_ATOMS: atom_id res chain seq x y z
N MET A 1 52.86 -54.06 5.72
CA MET A 1 53.23 -52.78 5.08
C MET A 1 52.69 -52.78 3.65
N LYS A 2 51.93 -51.74 3.27
CA LYS A 2 51.64 -51.25 1.90
C LYS A 2 50.91 -52.21 0.92
N ASN A 3 49.63 -51.92 0.66
CA ASN A 3 49.08 -51.30 -0.57
C ASN A 3 48.93 -52.27 -1.76
N LYS A 4 47.68 -52.62 -2.13
CA LYS A 4 46.86 -51.98 -3.18
C LYS A 4 47.53 -52.06 -4.56
N PHE A 5 46.96 -52.84 -5.50
CA PHE A 5 46.79 -52.52 -6.95
C PHE A 5 46.45 -53.72 -7.88
N TYR A 6 45.50 -54.61 -7.54
CA TYR A 6 44.93 -55.55 -8.54
C TYR A 6 43.41 -55.71 -8.39
N SER A 7 42.75 -54.56 -8.23
CA SER A 7 41.29 -54.41 -8.24
C SER A 7 40.88 -53.59 -9.46
N LEU A 8 40.88 -54.21 -10.63
CA LEU A 8 40.11 -53.86 -11.82
C LEU A 8 40.46 -54.91 -12.88
N PHE A 9 39.50 -55.35 -13.69
CA PHE A 9 39.66 -56.25 -14.86
C PHE A 9 39.50 -57.78 -14.72
N ILE A 10 38.79 -58.29 -13.70
CA ILE A 10 38.08 -59.59 -13.81
C ILE A 10 36.66 -59.41 -13.27
N PHE A 11 35.92 -58.51 -13.92
CA PHE A 11 34.51 -58.20 -13.60
C PHE A 11 33.63 -58.20 -14.86
N PHE A 12 34.05 -58.88 -15.92
CA PHE A 12 33.24 -59.01 -17.14
C PHE A 12 33.52 -60.37 -17.79
N VAL A 13 32.45 -61.16 -17.95
CA VAL A 13 32.29 -62.32 -18.84
C VAL A 13 32.85 -63.67 -18.36
N LEU A 14 32.02 -64.40 -17.59
CA LEU A 14 31.72 -65.84 -17.66
C LEU A 14 30.74 -66.17 -16.49
N THR A 15 29.46 -65.82 -16.55
CA THR A 15 28.35 -66.68 -17.03
C THR A 15 28.65 -68.18 -17.12
N ALA A 16 28.04 -69.00 -16.25
CA ALA A 16 27.15 -70.11 -16.64
C ALA A 16 26.86 -71.08 -15.46
N LEU A 17 25.56 -71.28 -15.19
CA LEU A 17 24.95 -72.47 -14.57
C LEU A 17 25.00 -72.64 -13.04
N ALA A 18 24.24 -71.78 -12.36
CA ALA A 18 23.33 -72.24 -11.31
C ALA A 18 21.96 -71.59 -11.57
N GLY A 19 21.28 -72.08 -12.61
CA GLY A 19 19.91 -71.69 -12.91
C GLY A 19 18.97 -72.32 -11.89
N CYS A 20 18.66 -71.58 -10.82
CA CYS A 20 17.39 -71.75 -10.15
C CYS A 20 16.34 -71.10 -11.06
N ASN A 21 15.58 -71.95 -11.73
CA ASN A 21 14.38 -71.61 -12.45
C ASN A 21 13.32 -71.15 -11.43
N GLU A 22 13.40 -69.90 -10.95
CA GLU A 22 12.20 -69.20 -10.52
C GLU A 22 11.58 -68.65 -11.78
N GLN A 23 10.64 -69.43 -12.30
CA GLN A 23 9.63 -68.95 -13.21
C GLN A 23 9.02 -67.72 -12.51
N GLU A 24 9.36 -66.51 -12.97
CA GLU A 24 8.48 -65.37 -12.77
C GLU A 24 7.16 -65.76 -13.45
N SER A 25 6.27 -66.33 -12.65
CA SER A 25 4.85 -66.23 -12.89
C SER A 25 4.55 -64.74 -12.82
N THR A 26 4.74 -64.03 -13.93
CA THR A 26 3.83 -62.94 -14.26
C THR A 26 2.48 -63.61 -14.34
N ASP A 27 1.76 -63.64 -13.21
CA ASP A 27 0.33 -63.89 -13.21
C ASP A 27 -0.24 -62.81 -14.12
N VAL A 28 -0.42 -63.16 -15.38
CA VAL A 28 -1.18 -62.36 -16.32
C VAL A 28 -2.58 -62.45 -15.77
N THR A 29 -2.92 -61.56 -14.83
CA THR A 29 -4.29 -61.40 -14.37
C THR A 29 -5.12 -61.19 -15.61
N GLU A 30 -5.86 -62.22 -16.01
CA GLU A 30 -6.79 -62.19 -17.12
C GLU A 30 -7.74 -61.03 -16.83
N GLN A 31 -7.74 -59.98 -17.65
CA GLN A 31 -8.65 -58.85 -17.45
C GLN A 31 -9.92 -59.15 -18.21
N GLY A 32 -10.92 -59.71 -17.50
CA GLY A 32 -12.25 -60.00 -18.03
C GLY A 32 -13.17 -58.78 -18.06
N ASP A 33 -14.44 -59.04 -18.39
CA ASP A 33 -15.51 -58.04 -18.31
C ASP A 33 -15.76 -57.71 -16.83
N PRO A 34 -15.81 -56.43 -16.43
CA PRO A 34 -16.04 -56.10 -15.03
C PRO A 34 -17.37 -56.68 -14.55
N GLN A 35 -17.37 -57.25 -13.34
CA GLN A 35 -18.58 -57.80 -12.73
C GLN A 35 -18.76 -57.25 -11.32
N ILE A 36 -20.01 -56.91 -10.97
CA ILE A 36 -20.39 -56.55 -9.60
C ILE A 36 -21.14 -57.75 -9.02
N ILE A 37 -20.62 -58.31 -7.94
CA ILE A 37 -21.25 -59.43 -7.22
C ILE A 37 -22.13 -58.86 -6.10
N GLU A 38 -21.55 -57.99 -5.27
CA GLU A 38 -22.25 -57.39 -4.14
C GLU A 38 -21.70 -56.00 -3.82
N PHE A 39 -22.45 -55.25 -3.02
CA PHE A 39 -21.97 -54.01 -2.44
C PHE A 39 -22.53 -53.86 -1.03
N THR A 40 -21.78 -53.21 -0.16
CA THR A 40 -22.19 -52.96 1.22
C THR A 40 -21.73 -51.57 1.65
N PRO A 41 -22.61 -50.77 2.28
CA PRO A 41 -24.01 -51.07 2.61
C PRO A 41 -24.94 -50.98 1.37
N THR A 42 -26.15 -51.53 1.47
CA THR A 42 -27.16 -51.46 0.39
C THR A 42 -27.98 -50.18 0.39
N SER A 43 -27.90 -49.41 1.47
CA SER A 43 -28.49 -48.09 1.60
C SER A 43 -27.55 -47.15 2.35
N GLY A 44 -27.71 -45.85 2.13
CA GLY A 44 -26.87 -44.86 2.77
C GLY A 44 -27.13 -43.42 2.33
N LYS A 45 -26.53 -42.48 3.08
CA LYS A 45 -26.61 -41.04 2.84
C LYS A 45 -25.50 -40.56 1.91
N PHE A 46 -25.61 -39.31 1.45
CA PHE A 46 -24.55 -38.68 0.67
C PHE A 46 -23.22 -38.64 1.43
N GLY A 47 -22.11 -38.80 0.71
CA GLY A 47 -20.78 -38.85 1.31
C GLY A 47 -20.42 -40.19 1.96
N GLN A 48 -21.38 -41.11 2.12
CA GLN A 48 -21.11 -42.44 2.67
C GLN A 48 -20.27 -43.27 1.71
N GLU A 49 -19.32 -44.03 2.26
CA GLU A 49 -18.52 -44.98 1.49
C GLU A 49 -19.29 -46.29 1.29
N ILE A 50 -19.24 -46.79 0.05
CA ILE A 50 -19.78 -48.09 -0.36
C ILE A 50 -18.60 -48.94 -0.82
N THR A 51 -18.47 -50.11 -0.21
CA THR A 51 -17.55 -51.15 -0.68
C THR A 51 -18.26 -52.00 -1.73
N VAL A 52 -17.71 -52.04 -2.95
CA VAL A 52 -18.24 -52.85 -4.06
C VAL A 52 -17.29 -54.01 -4.31
N LYS A 53 -17.81 -55.24 -4.26
CA LYS A 53 -17.06 -56.47 -4.50
C LYS A 53 -17.48 -57.13 -5.81
N GLY A 54 -16.51 -57.73 -6.49
CA GLY A 54 -16.73 -58.26 -7.83
C GLY A 54 -15.50 -58.91 -8.45
N GLU A 55 -15.42 -58.87 -9.78
CA GLU A 55 -14.28 -59.36 -10.55
C GLU A 55 -13.82 -58.30 -11.57
N PHE A 56 -12.52 -58.30 -11.88
CA PHE A 56 -11.86 -57.42 -12.85
C PHE A 56 -12.03 -55.90 -12.61
N LEU A 57 -12.13 -55.50 -11.34
CA LEU A 57 -12.48 -54.13 -10.93
C LEU A 57 -11.31 -53.12 -10.96
N ARG A 58 -10.06 -53.56 -11.16
CA ARG A 58 -8.89 -52.67 -11.09
C ARG A 58 -8.91 -51.57 -12.17
N ASP A 59 -9.42 -51.86 -13.36
CA ASP A 59 -9.42 -50.95 -14.50
C ASP A 59 -10.69 -50.08 -14.62
N ILE A 60 -11.58 -50.11 -13.63
CA ILE A 60 -12.76 -49.25 -13.61
C ILE A 60 -12.36 -47.77 -13.64
N GLN A 61 -12.85 -47.01 -14.60
CA GLN A 61 -12.54 -45.58 -14.76
C GLN A 61 -13.64 -44.68 -14.21
N LYS A 62 -14.91 -45.14 -14.25
CA LYS A 62 -16.05 -44.38 -13.73
C LYS A 62 -17.01 -45.29 -12.99
N ALA A 63 -17.55 -44.75 -11.89
CA ALA A 63 -18.65 -45.32 -11.14
C ALA A 63 -19.83 -44.34 -11.17
N THR A 64 -21.06 -44.83 -11.28
CA THR A 64 -22.27 -44.02 -11.08
C THR A 64 -23.24 -44.72 -10.15
N ILE A 65 -24.05 -43.95 -9.45
CA ILE A 65 -25.15 -44.41 -8.60
C ILE A 65 -26.40 -43.64 -9.03
N GLY A 66 -27.45 -44.36 -9.43
CA GLY A 66 -28.69 -43.70 -9.89
C GLY A 66 -28.47 -42.78 -11.09
N GLY A 67 -27.43 -43.02 -11.89
CA GLY A 67 -27.07 -42.19 -13.04
C GLY A 67 -26.16 -41.00 -12.73
N VAL A 68 -25.85 -40.71 -11.46
CA VAL A 68 -24.93 -39.63 -11.04
C VAL A 68 -23.53 -40.20 -10.80
N GLU A 69 -22.50 -39.50 -11.28
CA GLU A 69 -21.11 -39.93 -11.15
C GLU A 69 -20.65 -39.94 -9.68
N ALA A 70 -20.20 -41.11 -9.23
CA ALA A 70 -19.69 -41.36 -7.89
C ALA A 70 -18.17 -41.29 -7.89
N THR A 71 -17.59 -40.77 -6.81
CA THR A 71 -16.13 -40.74 -6.67
C THR A 71 -15.62 -42.12 -6.31
N ILE A 72 -14.67 -42.65 -7.08
CA ILE A 72 -13.92 -43.85 -6.70
C ILE A 72 -12.82 -43.42 -5.74
N ARG A 73 -12.97 -43.76 -4.47
CA ARG A 73 -12.02 -43.36 -3.41
C ARG A 73 -10.83 -44.30 -3.34
N TYR A 74 -11.07 -45.60 -3.40
CA TYR A 74 -10.02 -46.61 -3.37
C TYR A 74 -10.27 -47.70 -4.42
N LYS A 75 -9.19 -48.21 -5.01
CA LYS A 75 -9.18 -49.45 -5.78
C LYS A 75 -8.27 -50.42 -5.05
N LEU A 76 -8.87 -51.30 -4.25
CA LEU A 76 -8.12 -52.14 -3.32
C LEU A 76 -7.53 -53.37 -4.03
N SER A 77 -8.29 -53.97 -4.95
CA SER A 77 -7.84 -55.17 -5.67
C SER A 77 -8.58 -55.35 -7.00
N GLN A 78 -8.36 -56.50 -7.68
CA GLN A 78 -9.21 -56.93 -8.80
C GLN A 78 -10.65 -57.23 -8.39
N GLN A 79 -10.92 -57.35 -7.08
CA GLN A 79 -12.21 -57.80 -6.56
C GLN A 79 -12.90 -56.75 -5.69
N GLU A 80 -12.28 -55.59 -5.43
CA GLU A 80 -12.79 -54.64 -4.47
C GLU A 80 -12.44 -53.20 -4.80
N ILE A 81 -13.46 -52.34 -4.81
CA ILE A 81 -13.33 -50.88 -4.91
C ILE A 81 -14.22 -50.20 -3.88
N VAL A 82 -13.82 -49.03 -3.42
CA VAL A 82 -14.63 -48.19 -2.53
C VAL A 82 -15.04 -46.95 -3.30
N ILE A 83 -16.35 -46.73 -3.39
CA ILE A 83 -16.94 -45.55 -4.01
C ILE A 83 -17.65 -44.71 -2.96
N VAL A 84 -17.80 -43.41 -3.21
CA VAL A 84 -18.50 -42.47 -2.32
C VAL A 84 -19.84 -42.10 -2.94
N VAL A 85 -20.93 -42.16 -2.16
CA VAL A 85 -22.26 -41.74 -2.60
C VAL A 85 -22.21 -40.25 -2.99
N PRO A 86 -22.46 -39.89 -4.27
CA PRO A 86 -22.39 -38.50 -4.69
C PRO A 86 -23.63 -37.74 -4.25
N ALA A 87 -23.48 -36.43 -4.02
CA ALA A 87 -24.60 -35.55 -3.74
C ALA A 87 -25.61 -35.58 -4.90
N ASN A 88 -26.91 -35.48 -4.58
CA ASN A 88 -28.02 -35.51 -5.54
C ASN A 88 -28.20 -36.82 -6.32
N ALA A 89 -27.56 -37.92 -5.94
CA ALA A 89 -27.93 -39.24 -6.46
C ALA A 89 -29.36 -39.61 -6.04
N GLY A 90 -30.14 -40.14 -7.00
CA GLY A 90 -31.38 -40.85 -6.70
C GLY A 90 -31.13 -42.34 -6.42
N ASN A 91 -32.18 -43.05 -6.01
CA ASN A 91 -32.15 -44.51 -5.93
C ASN A 91 -31.79 -45.10 -7.30
N GLY A 92 -30.91 -46.11 -7.32
CA GLY A 92 -30.62 -46.81 -8.55
C GLY A 92 -29.42 -47.74 -8.47
N LYS A 93 -29.16 -48.43 -9.58
CA LYS A 93 -28.05 -49.38 -9.68
C LYS A 93 -26.70 -48.65 -9.62
N ILE A 94 -25.71 -49.38 -9.11
CA ILE A 94 -24.30 -48.99 -9.22
C ILE A 94 -23.83 -49.43 -10.59
N VAL A 95 -23.33 -48.50 -11.40
CA VAL A 95 -22.76 -48.82 -12.72
C VAL A 95 -21.28 -48.55 -12.68
N LEU A 96 -20.48 -49.58 -12.97
CA LEU A 96 -19.03 -49.45 -13.12
C LEU A 96 -18.67 -49.56 -14.59
N SER A 97 -17.74 -48.73 -15.04
CA SER A 97 -17.32 -48.72 -16.44
C SER A 97 -15.82 -48.56 -16.61
N THR A 98 -15.28 -49.30 -17.57
CA THR A 98 -13.96 -49.08 -18.15
C THR A 98 -14.11 -48.19 -19.39
N LYS A 99 -13.03 -48.00 -20.15
CA LYS A 99 -13.07 -47.29 -21.44
C LYS A 99 -14.03 -47.95 -22.44
N GLU A 100 -14.20 -49.27 -22.38
CA GLU A 100 -14.85 -50.06 -23.44
C GLU A 100 -16.08 -50.83 -22.94
N LYS A 101 -16.17 -51.13 -21.63
CA LYS A 101 -17.20 -52.02 -21.07
C LYS A 101 -17.89 -51.38 -19.88
N LYS A 102 -19.13 -51.82 -19.63
CA LYS A 102 -19.96 -51.40 -18.49
C LYS A 102 -20.58 -52.62 -17.81
N THR A 103 -20.76 -52.52 -16.51
CA THR A 103 -21.48 -53.50 -15.70
C THR A 103 -22.36 -52.77 -14.69
N GLU A 104 -23.47 -53.40 -14.30
CA GLU A 104 -24.41 -52.84 -13.34
C GLU A 104 -24.68 -53.83 -12.21
N SER A 105 -24.93 -53.31 -11.02
CA SER A 105 -25.31 -54.15 -9.89
C SER A 105 -26.68 -54.80 -10.10
N GLU A 106 -26.88 -55.99 -9.56
CA GLU A 106 -28.17 -56.67 -9.65
C GLU A 106 -29.27 -55.87 -8.92
N GLN A 107 -29.00 -55.51 -7.66
CA GLN A 107 -29.87 -54.67 -6.83
C GLN A 107 -29.53 -53.18 -6.93
N SER A 108 -30.52 -52.31 -6.68
CA SER A 108 -30.33 -50.86 -6.58
C SER A 108 -29.80 -50.46 -5.20
N PHE A 109 -28.90 -49.47 -5.15
CA PHE A 109 -28.57 -48.76 -3.92
C PHE A 109 -29.71 -47.82 -3.55
N THR A 110 -30.11 -47.81 -2.27
CA THR A 110 -31.15 -46.91 -1.77
C THR A 110 -30.55 -45.72 -1.04
N ILE A 111 -30.82 -44.52 -1.54
CA ILE A 111 -30.40 -43.27 -0.92
C ILE A 111 -31.31 -42.97 0.26
N VAL A 112 -30.70 -42.74 1.41
CA VAL A 112 -31.40 -42.34 2.64
C VAL A 112 -31.15 -40.86 2.88
N TYR A 113 -32.21 -40.14 3.22
CA TYR A 113 -32.19 -38.71 3.51
C TYR A 113 -32.49 -38.50 4.99
N PRO A 114 -31.49 -38.67 5.89
CA PRO A 114 -31.70 -38.33 7.28
C PRO A 114 -31.94 -36.82 7.43
N VAL A 115 -32.78 -36.45 8.38
CA VAL A 115 -32.97 -35.04 8.75
C VAL A 115 -31.95 -34.71 9.84
N PRO A 116 -31.07 -33.71 9.65
CA PRO A 116 -30.17 -33.25 10.71
C PRO A 116 -30.97 -32.88 11.97
N GLN A 117 -30.47 -33.30 13.13
CA GLN A 117 -31.10 -32.97 14.41
C GLN A 117 -30.15 -32.15 15.24
N VAL A 118 -30.56 -30.95 15.63
CA VAL A 118 -29.78 -30.12 16.55
C VAL A 118 -30.20 -30.45 17.97
N LYS A 119 -29.24 -30.88 18.80
CA LYS A 119 -29.48 -31.21 20.21
C LYS A 119 -29.10 -30.07 21.14
N ASN A 120 -27.99 -29.40 20.84
CA ASN A 120 -27.47 -28.34 21.70
C ASN A 120 -26.77 -27.27 20.85
N VAL A 121 -27.00 -26.03 21.23
CA VAL A 121 -26.35 -24.85 20.70
C VAL A 121 -26.26 -23.82 21.84
N PRO A 122 -25.20 -23.02 21.95
CA PRO A 122 -25.17 -21.91 22.90
C PRO A 122 -26.38 -20.98 22.74
N ALA A 123 -26.80 -20.32 23.80
CA ALA A 123 -27.91 -19.38 23.75
C ALA A 123 -27.57 -18.09 22.97
N GLY A 124 -26.28 -17.72 22.95
CA GLY A 124 -25.75 -16.57 22.22
C GLY A 124 -24.23 -16.55 22.22
N ALA A 125 -23.65 -15.72 21.35
CA ALA A 125 -22.20 -15.50 21.25
C ALA A 125 -21.90 -14.16 20.56
N HIS A 126 -20.62 -13.74 20.58
CA HIS A 126 -20.21 -12.54 19.88
C HIS A 126 -20.07 -12.78 18.37
N VAL A 127 -20.29 -11.75 17.56
CA VAL A 127 -19.98 -11.77 16.12
C VAL A 127 -18.50 -12.09 15.93
N GLY A 128 -18.21 -13.09 15.09
CA GLY A 128 -16.85 -13.58 14.85
C GLY A 128 -16.39 -14.71 15.77
N ASP A 129 -17.12 -15.02 16.85
CA ASP A 129 -16.84 -16.20 17.67
C ASP A 129 -17.09 -17.49 16.87
N GLN A 130 -16.38 -18.55 17.26
CA GLN A 130 -16.71 -19.90 16.82
C GLN A 130 -17.65 -20.54 17.85
N ILE A 131 -18.78 -21.07 17.39
CA ILE A 131 -19.70 -21.83 18.22
C ILE A 131 -19.74 -23.29 17.80
N GLU A 132 -20.04 -24.16 18.77
CA GLU A 132 -20.26 -25.58 18.56
C GLU A 132 -21.77 -25.87 18.49
N ILE A 133 -22.20 -26.52 17.41
CA ILE A 133 -23.57 -27.03 17.22
C ILE A 133 -23.50 -28.55 17.33
N GLN A 134 -24.11 -29.12 18.36
CA GLN A 134 -24.10 -30.56 18.61
C GLN A 134 -25.42 -31.21 18.16
N GLY A 135 -25.33 -32.42 17.61
CA GLY A 135 -26.49 -33.05 17.00
C GLY A 135 -26.29 -34.47 16.50
N GLU A 136 -27.11 -34.82 15.51
CA GLU A 136 -27.03 -36.05 14.73
C GLU A 136 -27.21 -35.75 13.24
N ASN A 137 -26.53 -36.53 12.39
CA ASN A 137 -26.51 -36.34 10.93
C ASN A 137 -26.07 -34.93 10.51
N LEU A 138 -25.13 -34.33 11.25
CA LEU A 138 -24.64 -32.99 10.94
C LEU A 138 -23.64 -32.95 9.78
N ASP A 139 -23.09 -34.09 9.38
CA ASP A 139 -22.15 -34.26 8.27
C ASP A 139 -22.76 -34.01 6.89
N ILE A 140 -24.09 -34.07 6.78
CA ILE A 140 -24.83 -33.81 5.54
C ILE A 140 -25.33 -32.36 5.41
N VAL A 141 -25.04 -31.51 6.40
CA VAL A 141 -25.42 -30.08 6.36
C VAL A 141 -24.55 -29.38 5.31
N SER A 142 -25.18 -28.73 4.35
CA SER A 142 -24.49 -27.99 3.29
C SER A 142 -24.13 -26.57 3.71
N LYS A 143 -24.93 -25.95 4.59
CA LYS A 143 -24.79 -24.56 5.00
C LYS A 143 -25.42 -24.32 6.38
N VAL A 144 -24.80 -23.45 7.17
CA VAL A 144 -25.38 -22.90 8.40
C VAL A 144 -25.65 -21.42 8.18
N CYS A 145 -26.84 -20.93 8.54
CA CYS A 145 -27.20 -19.51 8.49
C CYS A 145 -27.66 -19.00 9.86
N PHE A 146 -27.33 -17.75 10.16
CA PHE A 146 -27.90 -16.97 11.25
C PHE A 146 -28.79 -15.90 10.63
N GLY A 147 -30.11 -16.13 10.66
CA GLY A 147 -31.05 -15.34 9.86
C GLY A 147 -30.81 -15.56 8.37
N ASP A 148 -30.51 -14.48 7.64
CA ASP A 148 -30.22 -14.49 6.20
C ASP A 148 -28.71 -14.56 5.88
N LYS A 149 -27.84 -14.50 6.89
CA LYS A 149 -26.39 -14.50 6.71
C LYS A 149 -25.81 -15.89 6.91
N GLU A 150 -25.02 -16.34 5.93
CA GLU A 150 -24.30 -17.60 5.97
C GLU A 150 -23.09 -17.54 6.89
N ALA A 151 -22.93 -18.56 7.75
CA ALA A 151 -21.79 -18.74 8.62
C ALA A 151 -20.70 -19.56 7.91
N SER A 152 -19.43 -19.32 8.28
CA SER A 152 -18.33 -20.17 7.81
C SER A 152 -18.20 -21.41 8.69
N ILE A 153 -18.23 -22.59 8.09
CA ILE A 153 -18.02 -23.87 8.77
C ILE A 153 -16.52 -24.19 8.77
N SER A 154 -15.93 -24.33 9.96
CA SER A 154 -14.51 -24.64 10.13
C SER A 154 -14.24 -26.12 10.45
N TYR A 155 -15.24 -26.79 11.03
CA TYR A 155 -15.21 -28.22 11.31
C TYR A 155 -16.63 -28.77 11.22
N GLN A 156 -16.75 -30.00 10.73
CA GLN A 156 -18.01 -30.70 10.57
C GLN A 156 -17.79 -32.20 10.71
N SER A 157 -18.67 -32.84 11.47
CA SER A 157 -18.77 -34.28 11.64
C SER A 157 -20.24 -34.69 11.76
N GLU A 158 -20.51 -35.97 11.92
CA GLU A 158 -21.88 -36.46 12.10
C GLU A 158 -22.57 -35.90 13.36
N ARG A 159 -21.81 -35.48 14.36
CA ARG A 159 -22.34 -35.03 15.67
C ARG A 159 -22.07 -33.59 16.02
N GLU A 160 -21.26 -32.89 15.22
CA GLU A 160 -20.74 -31.58 15.58
C GLU A 160 -20.49 -30.73 14.34
N ILE A 161 -20.88 -29.45 14.40
CA ILE A 161 -20.44 -28.41 13.48
C ILE A 161 -19.83 -27.27 14.30
N VAL A 162 -18.63 -26.81 13.92
CA VAL A 162 -18.04 -25.58 14.44
C VAL A 162 -18.17 -24.49 13.40
N ALA A 163 -19.01 -23.49 13.66
CA ALA A 163 -19.34 -22.40 12.76
C ALA A 163 -18.95 -21.05 13.36
N THR A 164 -18.44 -20.14 12.51
CA THR A 164 -18.12 -18.77 12.91
C THR A 164 -19.33 -17.86 12.74
N ILE A 165 -19.72 -17.13 13.78
CA ILE A 165 -20.88 -16.23 13.76
C ILE A 165 -20.66 -15.09 12.75
N PRO A 166 -21.50 -14.96 11.71
CA PRO A 166 -21.41 -13.85 10.78
C PRO A 166 -21.95 -12.56 11.41
N PHE A 167 -21.63 -11.41 10.83
CA PHE A 167 -22.32 -10.18 11.19
C PHE A 167 -23.77 -10.23 10.72
N VAL A 168 -24.70 -10.01 11.66
CA VAL A 168 -26.14 -9.86 11.41
C VAL A 168 -26.60 -8.57 12.07
N ILE A 169 -27.49 -7.83 11.39
CA ILE A 169 -27.94 -6.52 11.88
C ILE A 169 -28.79 -6.65 13.15
N THR A 170 -29.60 -7.70 13.28
CA THR A 170 -30.48 -7.94 14.43
C THR A 170 -29.71 -8.48 15.64
N ASP A 171 -30.24 -8.25 16.85
CA ASP A 171 -29.64 -8.75 18.11
C ASP A 171 -30.03 -10.20 18.41
N THR A 172 -30.97 -10.76 17.65
CA THR A 172 -31.30 -12.19 17.68
C THR A 172 -31.51 -12.69 16.25
N ALA A 173 -31.21 -13.96 16.01
CA ALA A 173 -31.49 -14.61 14.74
C ALA A 173 -31.79 -16.11 14.90
N PRO A 174 -32.66 -16.70 14.07
CA PRO A 174 -32.78 -18.15 14.02
C PRO A 174 -31.53 -18.77 13.39
N ILE A 175 -31.14 -19.95 13.88
CA ILE A 175 -30.09 -20.76 13.25
C ILE A 175 -30.77 -21.75 12.31
N SER A 176 -30.39 -21.74 11.03
CA SER A 176 -30.89 -22.68 10.02
C SER A 176 -29.76 -23.54 9.49
N LEU A 177 -29.92 -24.87 9.57
CA LEU A 177 -29.03 -25.86 8.97
C LEU A 177 -29.67 -26.37 7.68
N TYR A 178 -29.07 -26.04 6.55
CA TYR A 178 -29.53 -26.48 5.24
C TYR A 178 -28.95 -27.85 4.89
N TYR A 179 -29.77 -28.69 4.28
CA TYR A 179 -29.40 -30.03 3.82
C TYR A 179 -30.21 -30.40 2.58
N LEU A 180 -29.83 -31.46 1.89
CA LEU A 180 -30.53 -31.92 0.68
C LEU A 180 -31.37 -33.16 0.97
N ASP A 181 -32.62 -33.15 0.51
CA ASP A 181 -33.48 -34.33 0.43
C ASP A 181 -33.86 -34.69 -1.02
N SER A 182 -34.75 -35.66 -1.22
CA SER A 182 -35.19 -36.07 -2.56
C SER A 182 -35.96 -34.99 -3.35
N THR A 183 -36.38 -33.91 -2.70
CA THR A 183 -37.15 -32.80 -3.27
C THR A 183 -36.30 -31.55 -3.50
N GLY A 184 -35.12 -31.48 -2.90
CA GLY A 184 -34.18 -30.37 -3.05
C GLY A 184 -33.58 -29.92 -1.72
N GLU A 185 -33.22 -28.63 -1.65
CA GLU A 185 -32.71 -28.02 -0.42
C GLU A 185 -33.82 -27.81 0.60
N GLN A 186 -33.59 -28.30 1.80
CA GLN A 186 -34.42 -28.16 2.98
C GLN A 186 -33.60 -27.52 4.10
N PHE A 187 -34.25 -27.12 5.20
CA PHE A 187 -33.55 -26.70 6.40
C PHE A 187 -34.24 -27.19 7.67
N THR A 188 -33.45 -27.30 8.73
CA THR A 188 -33.91 -27.55 10.10
C THR A 188 -33.40 -26.44 11.03
N GLN A 189 -33.99 -26.30 12.20
CA GLN A 189 -33.63 -25.29 13.20
C GLN A 189 -33.57 -25.93 14.59
N PRO A 190 -32.72 -25.44 15.52
CA PRO A 190 -32.77 -25.87 16.91
C PRO A 190 -34.12 -25.50 17.54
N GLU A 191 -34.59 -26.35 18.45
CA GLU A 191 -35.73 -26.01 19.31
C GLU A 191 -35.31 -24.99 20.37
N GLY A 192 -36.16 -24.00 20.65
CA GLY A 192 -35.93 -23.00 21.70
C GLY A 192 -36.06 -21.55 21.22
N PRO A 193 -35.58 -20.59 22.02
CA PRO A 193 -35.55 -19.19 21.62
C PRO A 193 -34.56 -18.95 20.47
N ALA A 194 -34.70 -17.80 19.80
CA ALA A 194 -33.73 -17.36 18.81
C ALA A 194 -32.35 -17.14 19.46
N PHE A 195 -31.29 -17.40 18.70
CA PHE A 195 -29.91 -17.23 19.15
C PHE A 195 -29.60 -15.75 19.33
N GLU A 196 -29.00 -15.38 20.47
CA GLU A 196 -28.60 -14.01 20.78
C GLU A 196 -27.26 -13.66 20.10
N ILE A 197 -27.25 -12.56 19.37
CA ILE A 197 -26.09 -12.07 18.63
C ILE A 197 -25.53 -10.86 19.37
N ILE A 198 -24.37 -11.04 19.99
CA ILE A 198 -23.69 -9.99 20.76
C ILE A 198 -22.72 -9.26 19.82
N LYS A 199 -22.82 -7.94 19.76
CA LYS A 199 -22.00 -7.09 18.89
C LYS A 199 -21.09 -6.23 19.76
N ASP A 200 -19.79 -6.37 19.55
CA ASP A 200 -18.79 -5.56 20.23
C ASP A 200 -18.77 -4.14 19.65
N ILE A 201 -18.65 -3.16 20.55
CA ILE A 201 -18.60 -1.75 20.17
C ILE A 201 -17.15 -1.28 20.30
N PRO A 202 -16.53 -0.79 19.21
CA PRO A 202 -15.19 -0.23 19.30
C PRO A 202 -15.17 1.01 20.19
N THR A 203 -14.10 1.16 20.95
CA THR A 203 -13.83 2.37 21.74
C THR A 203 -12.44 2.87 21.38
N ILE A 204 -12.24 4.19 21.36
CA ILE A 204 -10.93 4.80 21.10
C ILE A 204 -10.53 5.75 22.23
N ASP A 205 -9.22 5.88 22.43
CA ASP A 205 -8.64 6.99 23.16
C ASP A 205 -8.76 8.28 22.33
N ALA A 206 -8.81 9.43 23.01
CA ALA A 206 -9.04 10.72 22.37
C ALA A 206 -8.06 11.00 21.21
N MET A 207 -8.62 11.30 20.03
CA MET A 207 -7.86 11.77 18.88
C MET A 207 -7.45 13.24 19.06
N ALA A 208 -6.30 13.62 18.47
CA ALA A 208 -5.79 14.99 18.50
C ALA A 208 -6.74 15.98 17.83
N GLU A 209 -6.77 17.22 18.35
CA GLU A 209 -7.62 18.31 17.83
C GLU A 209 -7.16 18.82 16.46
N ARG A 210 -5.85 18.72 16.20
CA ARG A 210 -5.24 19.10 14.94
C ARG A 210 -4.39 17.97 14.43
N VAL A 211 -4.56 17.66 13.15
CA VAL A 211 -3.74 16.68 12.44
C VAL A 211 -3.21 17.27 11.15
N THR A 212 -2.08 16.78 10.67
CA THR A 212 -1.47 17.24 9.42
C THR A 212 -1.74 16.24 8.32
N GLU A 213 -2.16 16.73 7.16
CA GLU A 213 -2.34 15.94 5.94
C GLU A 213 -1.10 15.07 5.65
N GLY A 214 -1.32 13.81 5.33
CA GLY A 214 -0.25 12.86 5.03
C GLY A 214 0.56 12.37 6.25
N SER A 215 0.35 12.90 7.46
CA SER A 215 0.96 12.36 8.68
C SER A 215 0.38 10.99 9.05
N LEU A 216 1.12 10.18 9.83
CA LEU A 216 0.60 8.95 10.41
C LEU A 216 -0.04 9.26 11.77
N ILE A 217 -1.25 8.75 11.97
CA ILE A 217 -1.97 8.80 13.24
C ILE A 217 -2.06 7.37 13.78
N THR A 218 -1.76 7.22 15.06
CA THR A 218 -1.99 5.99 15.84
C THR A 218 -3.14 6.27 16.80
N LEU A 219 -4.19 5.46 16.73
CA LEU A 219 -5.27 5.47 17.73
C LEU A 219 -5.23 4.15 18.50
N ASN A 220 -5.34 4.23 19.82
CA ASN A 220 -5.44 3.08 20.72
C ASN A 220 -6.87 2.92 21.21
N GLY A 221 -7.24 1.72 21.65
CA GLY A 221 -8.59 1.44 22.13
C GLY A 221 -8.93 -0.04 22.28
N THR A 222 -10.20 -0.38 22.07
CA THR A 222 -10.73 -1.76 22.09
C THR A 222 -11.55 -2.06 20.85
N PHE A 223 -11.51 -3.32 20.41
CA PHE A 223 -12.22 -3.81 19.21
C PHE A 223 -11.97 -2.99 17.94
N LEU A 224 -10.80 -2.37 17.81
CA LEU A 224 -10.45 -1.52 16.66
C LEU A 224 -10.32 -2.31 15.35
N ASN A 225 -10.17 -3.63 15.44
CA ASN A 225 -10.18 -4.53 14.30
C ASN A 225 -11.55 -4.56 13.58
N LEU A 226 -12.62 -4.10 14.24
CA LEU A 226 -13.95 -3.97 13.63
C LEU A 226 -14.08 -2.74 12.71
N ILE A 227 -13.23 -1.72 12.85
CA ILE A 227 -13.33 -0.48 12.05
C ILE A 227 -13.04 -0.74 10.57
N GLU A 228 -14.03 -0.57 9.72
CA GLU A 228 -13.92 -0.77 8.27
C GLU A 228 -13.40 0.47 7.55
N SER A 229 -13.75 1.65 8.05
CA SER A 229 -13.32 2.93 7.47
C SER A 229 -13.33 4.06 8.49
N ILE A 230 -12.45 5.05 8.29
CA ILE A 230 -12.42 6.31 9.04
C ILE A 230 -12.75 7.44 8.07
N HIS A 231 -13.77 8.23 8.37
CA HIS A 231 -14.31 9.30 7.54
C HIS A 231 -13.86 10.64 8.12
N PHE A 232 -13.37 11.52 7.26
CA PHE A 232 -13.01 12.91 7.55
C PHE A 232 -14.03 13.79 6.82
N GLY A 233 -15.08 14.19 7.54
CA GLY A 233 -16.29 14.74 6.92
C GLY A 233 -17.07 13.68 6.13
N ASP A 234 -17.89 14.12 5.17
CA ASP A 234 -18.83 13.23 4.47
C ASP A 234 -18.22 12.48 3.27
N GLU A 235 -17.25 13.08 2.58
CA GLU A 235 -16.76 12.57 1.29
C GLU A 235 -15.45 11.79 1.38
N VAL A 236 -14.58 12.13 2.34
CA VAL A 236 -13.22 11.60 2.40
C VAL A 236 -13.14 10.48 3.43
N LYS A 237 -12.72 9.29 3.00
CA LYS A 237 -12.56 8.13 3.88
C LYS A 237 -11.23 7.41 3.70
N VAL A 238 -10.76 6.83 4.79
CA VAL A 238 -9.58 5.98 4.88
C VAL A 238 -10.06 4.54 5.07
N THR A 239 -9.71 3.67 4.12
CA THR A 239 -9.94 2.22 4.19
C THR A 239 -8.63 1.42 4.23
N ASN A 240 -7.51 2.07 3.93
CA ASN A 240 -6.18 1.47 3.93
C ASN A 240 -5.46 1.84 5.23
N PHE A 241 -5.26 0.84 6.07
CA PHE A 241 -4.59 0.98 7.37
C PHE A 241 -3.16 0.47 7.27
N VAL A 242 -2.22 1.18 7.89
CA VAL A 242 -0.83 0.73 8.06
C VAL A 242 -0.76 -0.38 9.09
N GLU A 243 -1.55 -0.27 10.15
CA GLU A 243 -1.73 -1.29 11.17
C GLU A 243 -3.20 -1.32 11.59
N LYS A 244 -3.73 -2.51 11.84
CA LYS A 244 -5.08 -2.69 12.38
C LYS A 244 -5.12 -3.96 13.23
N THR A 245 -5.19 -3.77 14.54
CA THR A 245 -5.34 -4.82 15.55
C THR A 245 -6.58 -4.54 16.41
N ALA A 246 -6.88 -5.40 17.38
CA ALA A 246 -7.99 -5.14 18.30
C ALA A 246 -7.77 -3.91 19.18
N ASN A 247 -6.52 -3.47 19.38
CA ASN A 247 -6.19 -2.41 20.35
C ASN A 247 -5.47 -1.19 19.73
N SER A 248 -5.05 -1.27 18.48
CA SER A 248 -4.30 -0.22 17.78
C SER A 248 -4.72 -0.17 16.32
N ILE A 249 -4.91 1.05 15.80
CA ILE A 249 -5.05 1.32 14.38
C ILE A 249 -4.11 2.45 13.98
N VAL A 250 -3.35 2.24 12.92
CA VAL A 250 -2.43 3.24 12.37
C VAL A 250 -2.83 3.53 10.93
N PHE A 251 -3.00 4.81 10.61
CA PHE A 251 -3.37 5.23 9.26
C PHE A 251 -2.75 6.56 8.90
N ARG A 252 -2.74 6.86 7.60
CA ARG A 252 -2.30 8.15 7.08
C ARG A 252 -3.48 9.11 6.98
N VAL A 253 -3.34 10.32 7.50
CA VAL A 253 -4.33 11.39 7.33
C VAL A 253 -4.54 11.62 5.83
N PRO A 254 -5.79 11.56 5.33
CA PRO A 254 -6.06 11.67 3.90
C PRO A 254 -5.81 13.10 3.39
N GLU A 255 -5.70 13.24 2.06
CA GLU A 255 -5.70 14.54 1.39
C GLU A 255 -7.12 15.12 1.38
N LEU A 256 -7.24 16.39 1.75
CA LEU A 256 -8.46 17.18 1.60
C LEU A 256 -8.26 18.25 0.52
N PRO A 257 -9.33 18.80 -0.10
CA PRO A 257 -9.20 19.89 -1.07
C PRO A 257 -8.57 21.17 -0.49
N GLU A 258 -8.87 21.45 0.78
CA GLU A 258 -8.31 22.57 1.54
C GLU A 258 -8.29 22.24 3.04
N SER A 259 -7.48 22.97 3.81
CA SER A 259 -7.48 22.85 5.28
C SER A 259 -8.87 23.16 5.82
N ALA A 260 -9.42 22.27 6.64
CA ALA A 260 -10.78 22.38 7.13
C ALA A 260 -10.93 21.77 8.51
N THR A 261 -11.96 22.21 9.22
CA THR A 261 -12.44 21.59 10.44
C THR A 261 -13.54 20.61 10.07
N VAL A 262 -13.37 19.33 10.42
CA VAL A 262 -14.30 18.25 10.07
C VAL A 262 -14.55 17.33 11.27
N ASP A 263 -15.72 16.72 11.30
CA ASP A 263 -15.97 15.59 12.17
C ASP A 263 -15.28 14.34 11.62
N VAL A 264 -14.68 13.57 12.51
CA VAL A 264 -13.97 12.34 12.18
C VAL A 264 -14.70 11.17 12.80
N LEU A 265 -15.18 10.26 11.95
CA LEU A 265 -16.07 9.15 12.32
C LEU A 265 -15.52 7.83 11.81
N ALA A 266 -15.43 6.82 12.67
CA ALA A 266 -15.21 5.44 12.22
C ALA A 266 -16.55 4.76 11.91
N LYS A 267 -16.57 3.96 10.84
CA LYS A 267 -17.67 3.05 10.49
C LYS A 267 -17.23 1.61 10.64
N TYR A 268 -18.13 0.77 11.12
CA TYR A 268 -17.92 -0.66 11.34
C TYR A 268 -19.23 -1.41 11.11
N TYR A 269 -19.18 -2.75 11.04
CA TYR A 269 -20.35 -3.61 10.86
C TYR A 269 -21.18 -3.23 9.62
N GLU A 270 -20.56 -3.36 8.45
CA GLU A 270 -21.14 -3.03 7.14
C GLU A 270 -21.67 -1.58 7.08
N GLY A 271 -21.03 -0.66 7.82
CA GLY A 271 -21.40 0.76 7.91
C GLY A 271 -22.60 1.10 8.80
N THR A 272 -23.23 0.12 9.44
CA THR A 272 -24.35 0.35 10.36
C THR A 272 -23.90 0.91 11.72
N GLY A 273 -22.69 0.53 12.15
CA GLY A 273 -22.03 1.07 13.33
C GLY A 273 -21.30 2.38 13.03
N SER A 274 -21.31 3.31 13.98
CA SER A 274 -20.61 4.59 13.88
C SER A 274 -20.01 5.00 15.22
N LEU A 275 -18.73 5.37 15.22
CA LEU A 275 -18.01 5.87 16.39
C LEU A 275 -17.41 7.24 16.06
N THR A 276 -17.77 8.27 16.82
CA THR A 276 -17.11 9.58 16.71
C THR A 276 -15.71 9.48 17.28
N LEU A 277 -14.71 9.71 16.44
CA LEU A 277 -13.31 9.79 16.86
C LEU A 277 -12.98 11.18 17.39
N ARG A 278 -13.48 12.21 16.70
CA ARG A 278 -13.32 13.62 17.09
C ARG A 278 -14.41 14.45 16.41
N ASN A 279 -15.02 15.36 17.16
CA ASN A 279 -15.75 16.47 16.56
C ASN A 279 -14.80 17.65 16.37
N ASP A 280 -15.01 18.41 15.30
CA ASP A 280 -14.24 19.62 14.99
C ASP A 280 -12.71 19.39 14.89
N CYS A 281 -12.27 18.30 14.26
CA CYS A 281 -10.85 18.07 14.00
C CYS A 281 -10.35 19.02 12.90
N TYR A 282 -9.34 19.84 13.21
CA TYR A 282 -8.68 20.67 12.23
C TYR A 282 -7.64 19.87 11.44
N VAL A 283 -7.96 19.56 10.19
CA VAL A 283 -7.04 18.92 9.25
C VAL A 283 -6.26 20.01 8.52
N PHE A 284 -4.99 20.10 8.87
CA PHE A 284 -4.07 21.10 8.36
C PHE A 284 -3.30 20.56 7.14
N ILE A 285 -3.45 21.24 6.00
CA ILE A 285 -2.68 20.98 4.77
C ILE A 285 -1.50 21.95 4.72
N PRO A 286 -0.25 21.47 4.79
CA PRO A 286 0.91 22.34 4.60
C PRO A 286 0.94 22.87 3.15
N ARG A 287 0.83 24.19 2.98
CA ARG A 287 0.91 24.82 1.64
C ARG A 287 2.34 25.14 1.20
N VAL A 288 3.31 24.99 2.09
CA VAL A 288 4.74 25.15 1.80
C VAL A 288 5.51 23.90 2.20
N PHE A 289 6.46 23.51 1.36
CA PHE A 289 7.57 22.67 1.78
C PHE A 289 8.52 23.50 2.64
N SER A 290 9.10 22.89 3.68
CA SER A 290 10.10 23.53 4.54
C SER A 290 11.43 22.78 4.46
N TYR A 291 12.50 23.53 4.21
CA TYR A 291 13.87 23.03 4.11
C TYR A 291 14.79 23.92 4.97
N PRO A 292 15.04 23.55 6.24
CA PRO A 292 15.87 24.35 7.13
C PRO A 292 17.36 24.20 6.80
N ASN A 293 18.13 25.26 7.06
CA ASN A 293 19.60 25.30 7.01
C ASN A 293 20.22 24.87 5.67
N LEU A 294 19.57 25.19 4.55
CA LEU A 294 20.17 25.02 3.22
C LEU A 294 21.39 25.93 3.08
N LYS A 295 22.43 25.42 2.41
CA LYS A 295 23.68 26.15 2.18
C LYS A 295 24.05 26.14 0.71
N MET A 296 24.31 27.33 0.16
CA MET A 296 24.77 27.52 -1.22
C MET A 296 26.13 28.19 -1.25
N GLY A 297 26.95 27.80 -2.22
CA GLY A 297 28.24 28.43 -2.52
C GLY A 297 28.16 29.32 -3.75
N ALA A 298 29.23 30.10 -3.98
CA ALA A 298 29.37 30.89 -5.19
C ALA A 298 29.46 30.02 -6.47
N HIS A 299 29.33 30.65 -7.62
CA HIS A 299 29.33 30.02 -8.95
C HIS A 299 30.50 29.07 -9.30
N ARG A 300 31.62 29.07 -8.55
CA ARG A 300 32.71 28.08 -8.68
C ARG A 300 33.12 27.42 -7.36
N ASN A 301 32.24 27.46 -6.36
CA ASN A 301 32.46 26.77 -5.10
C ASN A 301 32.52 25.25 -5.35
N GLU A 302 33.48 24.57 -4.71
CA GLU A 302 33.71 23.14 -4.89
C GLU A 302 32.98 22.28 -3.83
N ASP A 303 32.65 22.88 -2.69
CA ASP A 303 32.07 22.21 -1.51
C ASP A 303 30.53 22.23 -1.51
N PHE A 304 29.93 23.26 -2.11
CA PHE A 304 28.51 23.56 -2.05
C PHE A 304 27.96 23.89 -3.43
N GLY A 305 26.74 23.44 -3.70
CA GLY A 305 26.01 23.79 -4.92
C GLY A 305 25.70 25.29 -5.01
N ASN A 306 25.45 25.75 -6.25
CA ASN A 306 25.21 27.15 -6.57
C ASN A 306 23.84 27.37 -7.23
N MET A 307 23.01 26.34 -7.37
CA MET A 307 21.66 26.39 -7.93
C MET A 307 20.68 25.70 -6.98
N ILE A 308 19.47 26.24 -6.85
CA ILE A 308 18.42 25.66 -6.01
C ILE A 308 17.22 25.23 -6.84
N ASN A 309 16.69 24.05 -6.55
CA ASN A 309 15.34 23.64 -6.91
C ASN A 309 14.45 23.75 -5.68
N GLY A 310 13.62 24.79 -5.62
CA GLY A 310 12.76 25.05 -4.48
C GLY A 310 11.69 23.99 -4.25
N THR A 311 11.27 23.27 -5.29
CA THR A 311 10.29 22.19 -5.17
C THR A 311 10.81 21.05 -4.30
N THR A 312 12.10 20.72 -4.40
CA THR A 312 12.73 19.59 -3.71
C THR A 312 13.67 20.02 -2.59
N GLY A 313 13.95 21.31 -2.46
CA GLY A 313 14.98 21.84 -1.55
C GLY A 313 16.41 21.48 -1.98
N GLN A 314 16.60 20.91 -3.17
CA GLN A 314 17.90 20.42 -3.61
C GLN A 314 18.81 21.58 -4.02
N VAL A 315 19.96 21.70 -3.33
CA VAL A 315 21.08 22.56 -3.74
C VAL A 315 22.06 21.75 -4.58
N SER A 316 22.26 22.16 -5.83
CA SER A 316 23.09 21.46 -6.80
C SER A 316 24.18 22.37 -7.37
N THR A 317 25.30 21.79 -7.80
CA THR A 317 26.22 22.50 -8.69
C THR A 317 25.56 22.69 -10.06
N THR A 318 26.19 23.48 -10.91
CA THR A 318 25.70 23.78 -12.27
C THR A 318 25.60 22.53 -13.16
N CYS A 319 26.15 21.39 -12.72
CA CYS A 319 25.98 20.09 -13.38
C CYS A 319 24.53 19.69 -13.59
N ILE A 320 23.62 20.16 -12.74
CA ILE A 320 22.18 19.86 -12.83
C ILE A 320 21.58 20.28 -14.18
N LEU A 321 22.16 21.28 -14.85
CA LEU A 321 21.69 21.76 -16.16
C LEU A 321 22.10 20.86 -17.34
N LYS A 322 22.93 19.83 -17.10
CA LYS A 322 23.23 18.81 -18.12
C LYS A 322 21.98 18.01 -18.48
N ASP A 323 21.12 17.78 -17.50
CA ASP A 323 19.77 17.26 -17.73
C ASP A 323 18.86 18.40 -18.21
N VAL A 324 18.18 18.18 -19.33
CA VAL A 324 17.31 19.18 -19.95
C VAL A 324 16.09 19.43 -19.07
N ASP A 325 15.48 18.37 -18.54
CA ASP A 325 14.25 18.44 -17.75
C ASP A 325 14.46 19.22 -16.44
N SER A 326 15.67 19.17 -15.91
CA SER A 326 16.06 19.90 -14.70
C SER A 326 16.22 21.41 -14.89
N ARG A 327 16.38 21.92 -16.12
CA ARG A 327 16.69 23.35 -16.38
C ARG A 327 15.57 24.29 -15.95
N ALA A 328 14.33 23.90 -16.22
CA ALA A 328 13.14 24.66 -15.83
C ALA A 328 12.86 24.58 -14.32
N LEU A 329 13.51 23.65 -13.61
CA LEU A 329 13.30 23.40 -12.20
C LEU A 329 14.19 24.25 -11.30
N ILE A 330 15.15 25.00 -11.85
CA ILE A 330 16.01 25.88 -11.05
C ILE A 330 15.35 27.24 -10.83
N ASP A 331 15.28 27.67 -9.58
CA ASP A 331 14.65 28.94 -9.20
C ASP A 331 15.62 30.11 -9.24
N PHE A 332 16.83 29.94 -8.74
CA PHE A 332 17.88 30.97 -8.85
C PHE A 332 19.25 30.32 -8.68
N ALA A 333 20.30 31.08 -9.03
CA ALA A 333 21.68 30.68 -8.82
C ALA A 333 22.49 31.74 -8.07
N ALA A 334 23.49 31.27 -7.34
CA ALA A 334 24.38 32.08 -6.53
C ALA A 334 25.68 32.43 -7.28
N VAL A 335 26.16 33.67 -7.09
CA VAL A 335 27.43 34.16 -7.65
C VAL A 335 28.13 35.06 -6.63
N HIS A 336 29.47 35.08 -6.69
CA HIS A 336 30.28 36.11 -6.05
C HIS A 336 30.70 37.12 -7.11
N ASN A 337 30.32 38.39 -6.93
CA ASN A 337 30.58 39.46 -7.88
C ASN A 337 31.96 40.10 -7.67
N SER A 338 32.45 40.82 -8.68
CA SER A 338 33.73 41.53 -8.64
C SER A 338 33.80 42.69 -7.63
N ASN A 339 32.65 43.12 -7.10
CA ASN A 339 32.56 44.12 -6.04
C ASN A 339 32.59 43.49 -4.63
N ASN A 340 32.93 42.20 -4.54
CA ASN A 340 32.96 41.40 -3.32
C ASN A 340 31.60 41.40 -2.60
N ASP A 341 30.56 41.05 -3.35
CA ASP A 341 29.22 40.79 -2.85
C ASP A 341 28.70 39.42 -3.33
N PHE A 342 27.87 38.78 -2.53
CA PHE A 342 27.23 37.50 -2.86
C PHE A 342 25.83 37.78 -3.41
N ALA A 343 25.56 37.38 -4.65
CA ALA A 343 24.28 37.63 -5.31
C ALA A 343 23.52 36.34 -5.59
N LEU A 344 22.20 36.41 -5.42
CA LEU A 344 21.23 35.42 -5.86
C LEU A 344 20.54 35.98 -7.12
N ASN A 345 20.71 35.29 -8.23
CA ASN A 345 20.25 35.71 -9.54
C ASN A 345 19.16 34.77 -10.04
N GLY A 346 18.06 35.35 -10.53
CA GLY A 346 17.15 34.60 -11.38
C GLY A 346 17.87 34.11 -12.64
N PRO A 347 17.50 32.95 -13.22
CA PRO A 347 18.16 32.38 -14.38
C PRO A 347 18.28 33.36 -15.57
N GLN A 348 17.27 34.21 -15.77
CA GLN A 348 17.25 35.28 -16.77
C GLN A 348 18.33 36.34 -16.62
N ASN A 349 18.91 36.47 -15.42
CA ASN A 349 20.00 37.41 -15.15
C ASN A 349 21.39 36.78 -15.38
N ILE A 350 21.44 35.46 -15.62
CA ILE A 350 22.70 34.71 -15.70
C ILE A 350 23.21 34.58 -17.15
N LYS A 351 22.37 34.72 -18.18
CA LYS A 351 22.70 34.84 -19.63
C LYS A 351 24.13 34.42 -20.04
N ALA A 352 24.89 35.32 -20.65
CA ALA A 352 26.26 35.08 -21.07
C ALA A 352 27.19 34.70 -19.90
N ASN A 353 26.84 35.07 -18.66
CA ASN A 353 27.61 34.77 -17.46
C ASN A 353 27.51 33.31 -17.01
N LEU A 354 26.58 32.50 -17.55
CA LEU A 354 26.51 31.06 -17.26
C LEU A 354 27.84 30.36 -17.56
N ARG A 355 28.60 30.85 -18.55
CA ARG A 355 29.95 30.35 -18.89
C ARG A 355 30.95 30.38 -17.72
N ASN A 356 30.67 31.18 -16.69
CA ASN A 356 31.53 31.32 -15.52
C ASN A 356 31.19 30.31 -14.41
N TYR A 357 30.05 29.62 -14.52
CA TYR A 357 29.58 28.67 -13.51
C TYR A 357 30.21 27.29 -13.71
N TRP A 358 30.62 26.67 -12.60
CA TRP A 358 31.34 25.40 -12.62
C TRP A 358 30.46 24.23 -12.19
N CYS A 359 30.62 23.15 -12.93
CA CYS A 359 30.13 21.81 -12.64
C CYS A 359 31.31 21.00 -12.08
N ASN A 360 31.30 20.75 -10.77
CA ASN A 360 32.29 19.94 -10.05
C ASN A 360 33.75 20.34 -10.38
N GLY A 361 34.09 21.62 -10.17
CA GLY A 361 35.45 22.13 -10.40
C GLY A 361 35.81 22.43 -11.86
N THR A 362 34.89 22.25 -12.82
CA THR A 362 35.14 22.52 -14.25
C THR A 362 34.04 23.38 -14.88
N PRO A 363 34.31 24.18 -15.93
CA PRO A 363 33.26 24.90 -16.65
C PRO A 363 32.12 23.97 -17.11
N LEU A 364 30.87 24.43 -17.00
CA LEU A 364 29.69 23.66 -17.44
C LEU A 364 29.79 23.30 -18.95
N PRO A 365 29.94 22.02 -19.34
CA PRO A 365 29.99 21.65 -20.75
C PRO A 365 28.64 21.89 -21.46
N PRO A 366 28.62 22.31 -22.74
CA PRO A 366 29.77 22.50 -23.63
C PRO A 366 30.42 23.90 -23.54
N LEU A 367 30.05 24.72 -22.56
CA LEU A 367 30.54 26.10 -22.44
C LEU A 367 32.02 26.14 -22.09
N LYS A 368 32.67 27.19 -22.58
CA LYS A 368 34.04 27.57 -22.24
C LYS A 368 34.03 29.00 -21.68
N SER A 369 35.10 29.43 -21.03
CA SER A 369 35.20 30.80 -20.50
C SER A 369 35.04 31.89 -21.57
N SER A 370 35.32 31.57 -22.83
CA SER A 370 35.14 32.43 -24.00
C SER A 370 33.75 32.35 -24.63
N SER A 371 32.84 31.52 -24.10
CA SER A 371 31.56 31.29 -24.75
C SER A 371 30.69 32.53 -24.83
N THR A 372 30.03 32.71 -25.97
CA THR A 372 29.18 33.88 -26.23
C THR A 372 27.78 33.69 -25.65
N GLU A 373 27.01 34.77 -25.55
CA GLU A 373 25.59 34.68 -25.16
C GLU A 373 24.78 33.80 -26.12
N ALA A 374 25.08 33.86 -27.42
CA ALA A 374 24.43 33.04 -28.43
C ALA A 374 24.66 31.55 -28.18
N GLU A 375 25.90 31.15 -27.88
CA GLU A 375 26.24 29.75 -27.53
C GLU A 375 25.56 29.31 -26.23
N VAL A 376 25.46 30.20 -25.23
CA VAL A 376 24.71 29.89 -24.00
C VAL A 376 23.23 29.67 -24.32
N ASN A 377 22.61 30.56 -25.09
CA ASN A 377 21.19 30.47 -25.42
C ASN A 377 20.88 29.25 -26.32
N GLU A 378 21.78 28.89 -27.22
CA GLU A 378 21.66 27.67 -28.04
C GLU A 378 21.63 26.41 -27.17
N ASN A 379 22.46 26.34 -26.13
CA ASN A 379 22.60 25.14 -25.31
C ASN A 379 21.69 25.12 -24.07
N PHE A 380 21.39 26.29 -23.49
CA PHE A 380 20.72 26.46 -22.20
C PHE A 380 19.63 27.54 -22.22
N GLY A 381 19.09 27.89 -23.40
CA GLY A 381 18.04 28.90 -23.54
C GLY A 381 16.80 28.65 -22.67
N GLU A 382 16.44 27.39 -22.41
CA GLU A 382 15.35 27.06 -21.49
C GLU A 382 15.63 27.47 -20.04
N PHE A 383 16.87 27.31 -19.58
CA PHE A 383 17.27 27.80 -18.28
C PHE A 383 17.25 29.33 -18.26
N THR A 384 17.92 29.99 -19.21
CA THR A 384 18.05 31.47 -19.21
C THR A 384 16.76 32.22 -19.56
N SER A 385 15.73 31.53 -20.06
CA SER A 385 14.38 32.09 -20.25
C SER A 385 13.51 32.02 -19.00
N THR A 386 13.90 31.23 -17.99
CA THR A 386 13.16 31.15 -16.72
C THR A 386 13.33 32.45 -15.95
N VAL A 387 12.21 33.12 -15.67
CA VAL A 387 12.20 34.38 -14.94
C VAL A 387 11.90 34.13 -13.48
N THR A 388 12.86 34.47 -12.62
CA THR A 388 12.64 34.53 -11.17
C THR A 388 12.85 35.95 -10.66
N LYS A 389 11.84 36.48 -9.98
CA LYS A 389 11.89 37.77 -9.30
C LYS A 389 12.18 37.53 -7.83
N LEU A 390 13.04 38.37 -7.24
CA LEU A 390 13.47 38.31 -5.85
C LEU A 390 13.29 39.68 -5.20
N LEU A 391 12.86 39.71 -3.95
CA LEU A 391 12.63 40.92 -3.17
C LEU A 391 13.07 40.70 -1.72
N VAL A 392 13.90 41.59 -1.20
CA VAL A 392 14.20 41.66 0.23
C VAL A 392 13.13 42.48 0.91
N LEU A 393 12.36 41.86 1.81
CA LEU A 393 11.29 42.55 2.54
C LEU A 393 11.88 43.56 3.52
N GLN A 394 11.24 44.73 3.60
CA GLN A 394 11.68 45.83 4.46
C GLN A 394 10.52 46.30 5.35
N GLU A 395 10.79 46.50 6.64
CA GLU A 395 9.80 47.07 7.56
C GLU A 395 9.36 48.48 7.12
N SER A 396 10.32 49.27 6.63
CA SER A 396 10.10 50.63 6.09
C SER A 396 9.19 50.67 4.85
N LYS A 397 8.91 49.52 4.22
CA LYS A 397 7.98 49.37 3.10
C LYS A 397 6.63 48.77 3.50
N GLY A 398 6.38 48.62 4.80
CA GLY A 398 5.12 48.11 5.33
C GLY A 398 5.08 46.59 5.52
N TYR A 399 6.19 45.87 5.31
CA TYR A 399 6.23 44.41 5.48
C TYR A 399 6.53 43.93 6.90
N GLY A 400 6.55 44.82 7.91
CA GLY A 400 6.99 44.48 9.27
C GLY A 400 6.19 43.34 9.92
N GLU A 401 4.86 43.34 9.76
CA GLU A 401 4.01 42.27 10.28
C GLU A 401 4.27 40.93 9.59
N LEU A 402 4.37 40.93 8.26
CA LEU A 402 4.71 39.75 7.46
C LEU A 402 6.08 39.17 7.86
N ILE A 403 7.08 40.02 8.02
CA ILE A 403 8.44 39.62 8.46
C ILE A 403 8.39 38.95 9.84
N ARG A 404 7.66 39.54 10.80
CA ARG A 404 7.51 38.97 12.15
C ARG A 404 6.86 37.59 12.09
N ASN A 405 5.74 37.46 11.39
CA ASN A 405 5.01 36.19 11.29
C ASN A 405 5.83 35.08 10.61
N ILE A 406 6.61 35.43 9.57
CA ILE A 406 7.56 34.51 8.92
C ILE A 406 8.62 34.02 9.90
N LYS A 407 9.20 34.92 10.70
CA LYS A 407 10.28 34.59 11.64
C LYS A 407 9.83 33.82 12.88
N GLU A 408 8.59 34.05 13.32
CA GLU A 408 8.02 33.39 14.51
C GLU A 408 7.49 31.97 14.23
N GLY A 409 7.55 31.49 12.97
CA GLY A 409 7.26 30.10 12.63
C GLY A 409 5.80 29.81 12.25
N ASN A 410 4.93 30.83 12.20
CA ASN A 410 3.55 30.71 11.67
C ASN A 410 3.51 30.47 10.14
N ILE A 411 4.66 30.22 9.54
CA ILE A 411 4.86 30.02 8.11
C ILE A 411 4.29 28.69 7.60
N GLU A 412 4.06 27.72 8.50
CA GLU A 412 3.33 26.50 8.15
C GLU A 412 1.88 26.85 7.81
N GLU A 413 1.29 27.85 8.47
CA GLU A 413 -0.09 28.30 8.26
C GLU A 413 -0.29 29.20 7.02
N ILE A 414 0.73 29.31 6.16
CA ILE A 414 0.66 30.04 4.89
C ILE A 414 -0.56 29.56 4.10
N SER A 415 -1.58 30.41 3.97
CA SER A 415 -2.76 30.15 3.15
C SER A 415 -3.14 31.38 2.34
N PRO A 416 -3.38 31.32 1.03
CA PRO A 416 -3.89 32.46 0.25
C PRO A 416 -5.24 33.00 0.75
N THR A 417 -5.91 32.30 1.66
CA THR A 417 -7.13 32.77 2.35
C THR A 417 -6.88 33.43 3.71
N ASP A 418 -5.71 33.21 4.32
CA ASP A 418 -5.28 33.83 5.57
C ASP A 418 -4.81 35.28 5.32
N GLU A 419 -5.26 36.22 6.15
CA GLU A 419 -4.99 37.66 5.96
C GLU A 419 -3.50 38.01 5.96
N ILE A 420 -2.67 37.29 6.73
CA ILE A 420 -1.23 37.52 6.81
C ILE A 420 -0.54 37.06 5.51
N THR A 421 -1.02 35.96 4.94
CA THR A 421 -0.39 35.35 3.77
C THR A 421 -0.93 35.88 2.45
N LYS A 422 -2.17 36.40 2.43
CA LYS A 422 -2.67 37.22 1.31
C LYS A 422 -1.68 38.32 0.96
N ALA A 423 -1.07 38.96 1.95
CA ALA A 423 -0.07 39.99 1.72
C ALA A 423 1.16 39.46 0.96
N LEU A 424 1.62 38.24 1.26
CA LEU A 424 2.74 37.60 0.56
C LEU A 424 2.41 37.28 -0.91
N PHE A 425 1.25 36.67 -1.17
CA PHE A 425 0.85 36.26 -2.52
C PHE A 425 0.40 37.45 -3.40
N ASN A 426 0.02 38.57 -2.78
CA ASN A 426 -0.37 39.81 -3.47
C ASN A 426 0.81 40.78 -3.70
N ILE A 427 2.05 40.43 -3.30
CA ILE A 427 3.22 41.23 -3.67
C ILE A 427 3.30 41.26 -5.20
N ASP A 428 3.29 42.45 -5.79
CA ASP A 428 3.50 42.64 -7.22
C ASP A 428 4.99 42.43 -7.53
N MET A 429 5.39 41.17 -7.66
CA MET A 429 6.77 40.78 -7.92
C MET A 429 7.30 41.29 -9.27
N ASP A 430 6.43 41.69 -10.20
CA ASP A 430 6.84 42.30 -11.45
C ASP A 430 7.22 43.78 -11.27
N ALA A 431 6.47 44.51 -10.44
CA ALA A 431 6.75 45.91 -10.11
C ALA A 431 7.85 46.08 -9.04
N GLU A 432 7.81 45.25 -7.99
CA GLU A 432 8.66 45.40 -6.81
C GLU A 432 9.91 44.50 -6.84
N GLY A 433 9.82 43.38 -7.55
CA GLY A 433 10.87 42.37 -7.58
C GLY A 433 12.03 42.71 -8.52
N SER A 434 13.24 42.38 -8.07
CA SER A 434 14.46 42.46 -8.87
C SER A 434 14.80 41.10 -9.51
N ASN A 435 15.53 41.10 -10.61
CA ASN A 435 16.10 39.86 -11.18
C ASN A 435 17.30 39.34 -10.36
N SER A 436 17.74 40.11 -9.37
CA SER A 436 18.90 39.82 -8.53
C SER A 436 18.79 40.52 -7.17
N VAL A 437 19.15 39.80 -6.11
CA VAL A 437 19.39 40.39 -4.78
C VAL A 437 20.80 40.02 -4.34
N ARG A 438 21.44 40.85 -3.52
CA ARG A 438 22.83 40.64 -3.12
C ARG A 438 23.09 40.98 -1.65
N SER A 439 24.21 40.50 -1.13
CA SER A 439 24.75 41.04 0.11
C SER A 439 25.19 42.50 -0.09
N ARG A 440 25.45 43.20 1.02
CA ARG A 440 26.12 44.51 0.95
C ARG A 440 27.50 44.38 0.30
N GLN A 441 28.00 45.51 -0.21
CA GLN A 441 29.38 45.70 -0.64
C GLN A 441 30.20 46.35 0.47
N LYS A 442 31.54 46.26 0.38
CA LYS A 442 32.46 46.79 1.40
C LYS A 442 32.23 48.27 1.75
N ALA A 443 31.95 49.11 0.75
CA ALA A 443 31.74 50.54 0.91
C ALA A 443 30.34 50.91 1.44
N GLU A 444 29.43 49.95 1.53
CA GLU A 444 28.06 50.16 2.02
C GLU A 444 27.99 49.92 3.54
N ALA A 445 27.13 50.68 4.22
CA ALA A 445 26.88 50.52 5.65
C ALA A 445 26.40 49.10 6.00
N GLU A 446 26.76 48.62 7.18
CA GLU A 446 26.45 47.25 7.62
C GLU A 446 24.94 47.01 7.78
N ASP A 447 24.21 48.05 8.18
CA ASP A 447 22.77 48.05 8.38
C ASP A 447 21.99 48.43 7.12
N LYS A 448 22.65 48.75 5.99
CA LYS A 448 22.01 49.23 4.76
C LYS A 448 20.82 48.37 4.37
N GLU A 449 19.66 49.01 4.28
CA GLU A 449 18.42 48.37 3.83
C GLU A 449 18.06 48.82 2.42
N ALA A 450 17.93 47.86 1.51
CA ALA A 450 17.35 48.07 0.20
C ALA A 450 16.55 46.83 -0.22
N SER A 451 15.58 47.00 -1.12
CA SER A 451 14.76 45.91 -1.66
C SER A 451 15.57 44.83 -2.39
N ASN A 452 16.83 45.11 -2.73
CA ASN A 452 17.76 44.18 -3.36
C ASN A 452 19.03 43.88 -2.55
N ILE A 453 19.11 44.33 -1.28
CA ILE A 453 20.27 44.09 -0.42
C ILE A 453 19.83 43.31 0.83
N TYR A 454 20.36 42.10 1.02
CA TYR A 454 20.07 41.26 2.18
C TYR A 454 21.27 41.18 3.14
N LYS A 455 20.97 40.86 4.40
CA LYS A 455 21.91 40.56 5.47
C LYS A 455 21.40 39.36 6.27
N ALA A 456 22.18 38.85 7.23
CA ALA A 456 21.69 37.86 8.16
C ALA A 456 20.42 38.38 8.88
N GLY A 457 19.39 37.53 8.96
CA GLY A 457 18.08 37.88 9.46
C GLY A 457 17.13 38.55 8.45
N SER A 458 17.58 38.85 7.23
CA SER A 458 16.68 39.32 6.16
C SER A 458 15.71 38.23 5.73
N VAL A 459 14.48 38.62 5.39
CA VAL A 459 13.50 37.77 4.72
C VAL A 459 13.50 38.13 3.24
N VAL A 460 13.80 37.16 2.39
CA VAL A 460 13.81 37.32 0.93
C VAL A 460 12.68 36.49 0.36
N VAL A 461 11.78 37.12 -0.38
CA VAL A 461 10.73 36.41 -1.12
C VAL A 461 11.12 36.33 -2.59
N PHE A 462 10.71 35.26 -3.25
CA PHE A 462 10.91 35.10 -4.68
C PHE A 462 9.73 34.44 -5.36
N LYS A 463 9.56 34.72 -6.65
CA LYS A 463 8.54 34.11 -7.50
C LYS A 463 9.16 33.64 -8.79
N ASN A 464 9.06 32.33 -9.03
CA ASN A 464 9.41 31.75 -10.32
C ASN A 464 8.17 31.85 -11.23
N LEU A 465 8.26 32.68 -12.27
CA LEU A 465 7.11 32.99 -13.13
C LEU A 465 6.75 31.82 -14.05
N LYS A 466 7.72 30.95 -14.41
CA LYS A 466 7.45 29.76 -15.22
C LYS A 466 6.68 28.71 -14.42
N LYS A 467 7.06 28.51 -13.16
CA LYS A 467 6.37 27.58 -12.24
C LYS A 467 5.10 28.18 -11.62
N ASN A 468 4.96 29.50 -11.67
CA ASN A 468 3.99 30.28 -10.91
C ASN A 468 4.01 29.93 -9.40
N LYS A 469 5.21 29.79 -8.83
CA LYS A 469 5.41 29.41 -7.42
C LYS A 469 6.21 30.46 -6.66
N PHE A 470 5.80 30.69 -5.42
CA PHE A 470 6.49 31.53 -4.47
C PHE A 470 7.42 30.74 -3.56
N GLY A 471 8.48 31.39 -3.12
CA GLY A 471 9.33 30.91 -2.04
C GLY A 471 9.78 32.03 -1.12
N ILE A 472 10.13 31.65 0.10
CA ILE A 472 10.58 32.54 1.16
C ILE A 472 11.90 31.99 1.67
N MET A 473 12.88 32.86 1.80
CA MET A 473 14.17 32.56 2.42
C MET A 473 14.35 33.41 3.67
N ILE A 474 14.69 32.76 4.78
CA ILE A 474 15.20 33.44 5.97
C ILE A 474 16.71 33.31 5.94
N ILE A 475 17.42 34.42 5.69
CA ILE A 475 18.88 34.39 5.61
C ILE A 475 19.45 34.17 7.00
N ARG A 476 20.17 33.06 7.21
CA ARG A 476 20.80 32.72 8.49
C ARG A 476 22.20 33.31 8.58
N SER A 477 22.99 33.20 7.52
CA SER A 477 24.33 33.78 7.46
C SER A 477 24.78 34.00 6.03
N VAL A 478 25.68 34.96 5.83
CA VAL A 478 26.35 35.24 4.57
C VAL A 478 27.84 35.38 4.88
N ASN A 479 28.68 34.59 4.21
CA ASN A 479 30.12 34.65 4.34
C ASN A 479 30.71 35.17 3.03
N VAL A 480 31.36 36.32 3.07
CA VAL A 480 32.03 36.97 1.92
C VAL A 480 33.31 37.61 2.42
N ASP A 481 34.42 37.35 1.75
CA ASP A 481 35.65 38.10 1.99
C ASP A 481 35.60 39.44 1.24
N PHE A 482 35.31 40.52 1.97
CA PHE A 482 35.28 41.88 1.42
C PHE A 482 36.66 42.38 0.95
N ASP A 483 37.74 41.76 1.43
CA ASP A 483 39.12 42.13 1.14
C ASP A 483 39.78 41.23 0.08
N ALA A 484 39.03 40.25 -0.45
CA ALA A 484 39.49 39.39 -1.52
C ALA A 484 40.02 40.24 -2.70
N VAL A 485 41.23 39.89 -3.18
CA VAL A 485 41.96 40.62 -4.22
C VAL A 485 41.27 40.47 -5.57
N LYS A 486 40.20 41.25 -5.82
CA LYS A 486 39.40 41.37 -7.08
C LYS A 486 39.42 40.12 -7.98
N ALA A 487 39.40 38.94 -7.39
CA ALA A 487 39.32 37.69 -8.10
C ALA A 487 37.83 37.51 -8.28
N THR A 488 37.39 37.36 -9.52
CA THR A 488 36.01 37.11 -9.90
C THR A 488 35.46 35.77 -9.36
N ASN A 489 36.05 35.23 -8.29
CA ASN A 489 35.69 34.00 -7.62
C ASN A 489 36.33 33.93 -6.22
N ASP A 490 35.65 34.42 -5.20
CA ASP A 490 35.86 33.89 -3.84
C ASP A 490 35.15 32.54 -3.78
N ALA A 491 35.92 31.47 -3.92
CA ALA A 491 35.40 30.11 -3.87
C ALA A 491 34.83 29.77 -2.49
N ASN A 492 35.20 30.51 -1.43
CA ASN A 492 34.75 30.27 -0.06
C ASN A 492 33.49 31.06 0.30
N ALA A 493 33.03 31.95 -0.58
CA ALA A 493 31.83 32.72 -0.34
C ALA A 493 30.60 31.80 -0.31
N THR A 494 29.79 31.92 0.74
CA THR A 494 28.64 31.05 0.99
C THR A 494 27.47 31.80 1.63
N ILE A 495 26.28 31.25 1.46
CA ILE A 495 25.06 31.69 2.15
C ILE A 495 24.37 30.49 2.80
N THR A 496 23.79 30.70 3.97
CA THR A 496 22.93 29.72 4.65
C THR A 496 21.57 30.34 4.91
N PHE A 497 20.50 29.61 4.64
CA PHE A 497 19.13 30.08 4.75
C PHE A 497 18.16 28.93 5.02
N ASP A 498 17.01 29.25 5.60
CA ASP A 498 15.86 28.35 5.56
C ASP A 498 15.02 28.67 4.34
N LEU A 499 14.51 27.65 3.68
CA LEU A 499 13.64 27.79 2.52
C LEU A 499 12.25 27.27 2.83
N TYR A 500 11.25 28.10 2.53
CA TYR A 500 9.85 27.70 2.50
C TYR A 500 9.33 27.88 1.08
N TYR A 501 8.78 26.84 0.47
CA TYR A 501 8.47 26.85 -0.96
C TYR A 501 7.07 26.32 -1.24
N GLN A 502 6.31 27.04 -2.06
CA GLN A 502 4.92 26.72 -2.34
C GLN A 502 4.74 25.30 -2.92
N ARG A 503 3.89 24.50 -2.25
CA ARG A 503 3.56 23.13 -2.66
C ARG A 503 2.61 23.10 -3.86
N TYR A 504 1.55 23.90 -3.84
CA TYR A 504 0.49 23.96 -4.86
C TYR A 504 0.42 25.31 -5.52
#